data_AF-A0A5E4V9M2-F1
#
_entry.id   AF-A0A5E4V9M2-F1
#
_cell.length_a   1.000
_cell.length_b   1.000
_cell.length_c   1.000
_cell.angle_alpha   90.00
_cell.angle_beta   90.00
_cell.angle_gamma   90.00
#
_symmetry.space_group_name_H-M   'P 1'
#
loop_
_entity.id
_entity.type
_entity.pdbx_description
1 polymer ?
#
loop_
_entity_poly.entity_id
_entity_poly.type
_entity_poly.pdbx_seq_one_letter_code
_entity_poly.pdbx_strand_id
1 'polypeptide(L)'
;MTADTQYIDRVSRYDWPDITQLWDAVVTCATPGWDPGKALEYLVLKGFELSGAQVRWPYSVSLLDTSNIEQIDGLVYIAGISAMIECKDHSNLQSRTKRRIDFAPIAKLRNQLTRRPSTLIGCMFTSGDFTSAAKLMVNFTKPQTILCWNGQEIDECIRKRDFAFLMQSKYQACIERAEHYLETKSED
;
A
#
# COMPACT_ATOMS: atom_id res chain seq x y z
N MET A 1 9.60 16.94 8.53
CA MET A 1 8.15 16.98 8.34
C MET A 1 7.83 17.96 7.26
N THR A 2 7.87 17.43 6.05
CA THR A 2 7.34 18.08 4.86
C THR A 2 5.83 17.92 4.87
N ALA A 3 5.08 18.98 4.56
CA ALA A 3 3.62 18.90 4.47
C ALA A 3 3.22 17.99 3.31
N ASP A 4 2.14 17.21 3.47
CA ASP A 4 1.65 16.31 2.41
C ASP A 4 1.44 17.03 1.07
N THR A 5 1.02 18.30 1.10
CA THR A 5 0.87 19.14 -0.11
C THR A 5 2.15 19.23 -0.94
N GLN A 6 3.33 19.31 -0.31
CA GLN A 6 4.60 19.37 -1.05
C GLN A 6 4.95 18.03 -1.70
N TYR A 7 4.58 16.91 -1.08
CA TYR A 7 4.77 15.59 -1.69
C TYR A 7 3.78 15.35 -2.84
N ILE A 8 2.52 15.77 -2.69
CA ILE A 8 1.51 15.74 -3.75
C ILE A 8 2.01 16.57 -4.95
N ASP A 9 2.44 17.80 -4.72
CA ASP A 9 2.97 18.68 -5.77
C ASP A 9 4.18 18.05 -6.47
N ARG A 10 5.08 17.41 -5.70
CA ARG A 10 6.25 16.70 -6.24
C ARG A 10 5.83 15.57 -7.18
N VAL A 11 4.94 14.67 -6.74
CA VAL A 11 4.56 13.49 -7.54
C VAL A 11 3.52 13.79 -8.61
N SER A 12 2.87 14.96 -8.57
CA SER A 12 1.93 15.38 -9.62
C SER A 12 2.55 15.33 -11.03
N ARG A 13 3.85 15.57 -11.11
CA ARG A 13 4.63 15.61 -12.37
C ARG A 13 5.26 14.28 -12.76
N TYR A 14 5.19 13.28 -11.88
CA TYR A 14 5.86 12.01 -12.10
C TYR A 14 5.17 11.21 -13.20
N ASP A 15 5.96 10.48 -13.98
CA ASP A 15 5.51 9.43 -14.88
C ASP A 15 6.06 8.05 -14.47
N TRP A 16 5.91 7.04 -15.33
CA TRP A 16 6.39 5.68 -15.04
C TRP A 16 7.91 5.61 -14.81
N PRO A 17 8.77 6.17 -15.67
CA PRO A 17 10.20 6.31 -15.39
C PRO A 17 10.51 6.90 -14.02
N ASP A 18 9.85 8.00 -13.61
CA ASP A 18 10.07 8.60 -12.29
C ASP A 18 9.68 7.65 -11.15
N ILE A 19 8.57 6.92 -11.32
CA ILE A 19 8.10 5.92 -10.36
C ILE A 19 9.04 4.72 -10.28
N THR A 20 9.60 4.27 -11.40
CA THR A 20 10.63 3.23 -11.43
C THR A 20 11.88 3.69 -10.66
N GLN A 21 12.35 4.91 -10.89
CA GLN A 21 13.50 5.45 -10.15
C GLN A 21 13.21 5.59 -8.64
N LEU A 22 12.00 6.04 -8.28
CA LEU A 22 11.61 6.14 -6.87
C LEU A 22 11.51 4.76 -6.22
N TRP A 23 11.09 3.74 -6.95
CA TRP A 23 11.06 2.37 -6.47
C TRP A 23 12.46 1.83 -6.17
N ASP A 24 13.40 2.01 -7.09
CA ASP A 24 14.80 1.63 -6.89
C ASP A 24 15.38 2.28 -5.63
N ALA A 25 15.07 3.57 -5.42
CA ALA A 25 15.43 4.30 -4.22
C ALA A 25 14.76 3.70 -2.96
N VAL A 26 13.48 3.34 -3.01
CA VAL A 26 12.78 2.68 -1.90
C VAL A 26 13.42 1.33 -1.59
N VAL A 27 13.62 0.44 -2.57
CA VAL A 27 14.21 -0.89 -2.38
C VAL A 27 15.61 -0.80 -1.77
N THR A 28 16.43 0.13 -2.26
CA THR A 28 17.80 0.34 -1.78
C THR A 28 17.90 1.18 -0.50
N CYS A 29 16.77 1.52 0.14
CA CYS A 29 16.70 2.34 1.35
C CYS A 29 17.41 3.71 1.17
N ALA A 30 17.32 4.28 -0.03
CA ALA A 30 18.03 5.46 -0.48
C ALA A 30 17.07 6.56 -0.96
N THR A 31 16.19 7.05 -0.07
CA THR A 31 15.10 7.99 -0.42
C THR A 31 15.38 9.42 0.09
N PRO A 32 16.37 10.15 -0.45
CA PRO A 32 16.68 11.50 0.01
C PRO A 32 15.50 12.47 -0.22
N GLY A 33 15.26 13.34 0.77
CA GLY A 33 14.17 14.31 0.74
C GLY A 33 12.78 13.72 1.00
N TRP A 34 12.69 12.44 1.38
CA TRP A 34 11.45 11.82 1.83
C TRP A 34 11.52 11.56 3.33
N ASP A 35 10.47 11.95 4.05
CA ASP A 35 10.27 11.52 5.43
C ASP A 35 10.07 9.99 5.45
N PRO A 36 10.40 9.30 6.56
CA PRO A 36 10.28 7.85 6.65
C PRO A 36 8.89 7.34 6.24
N GLY A 37 8.84 6.34 5.35
CA GLY A 37 7.59 5.76 4.84
C GLY A 37 6.95 6.50 3.66
N LYS A 38 7.10 7.83 3.58
CA LYS A 38 6.41 8.65 2.58
C LYS A 38 6.74 8.30 1.13
N ALA A 39 7.99 7.94 0.84
CA ALA A 39 8.37 7.54 -0.51
C ALA A 39 7.52 6.38 -1.05
N LEU A 40 7.24 5.37 -0.20
CA LEU A 40 6.41 4.23 -0.59
C LEU A 40 4.93 4.62 -0.73
N GLU A 41 4.39 5.40 0.21
CA GLU A 41 3.00 5.88 0.19
C GLU A 41 2.69 6.57 -1.14
N TYR A 42 3.47 7.60 -1.48
CA TYR A 42 3.23 8.40 -2.67
C TYR A 42 3.53 7.65 -3.97
N LEU A 43 4.50 6.73 -3.96
CA LEU A 43 4.78 5.84 -5.08
C LEU A 43 3.57 4.96 -5.41
N VAL A 44 2.99 4.30 -4.42
CA VAL A 44 1.86 3.38 -4.63
C VAL A 44 0.65 4.14 -5.18
N LEU A 45 0.32 5.27 -4.56
CA LEU A 45 -0.81 6.11 -5.00
C LEU A 45 -0.60 6.66 -6.41
N LYS A 46 0.61 7.14 -6.72
CA LYS A 46 0.94 7.61 -8.06
C LYS A 46 0.90 6.48 -9.09
N GLY A 47 1.36 5.28 -8.73
CA GLY A 47 1.25 4.08 -9.56
C GLY A 47 -0.21 3.80 -9.94
N PHE A 48 -1.13 3.84 -8.97
CA PHE A 48 -2.56 3.72 -9.23
C PHE A 48 -3.13 4.85 -10.11
N GLU A 49 -2.76 6.10 -9.85
CA GLU A 49 -3.17 7.25 -10.67
C GLU A 49 -2.72 7.08 -12.14
N LEU A 50 -1.45 6.70 -12.36
CA LEU A 50 -0.90 6.44 -13.69
C LEU A 50 -1.55 5.25 -14.39
N SER A 51 -2.10 4.30 -13.63
CA SER A 51 -2.91 3.18 -14.14
C SER A 51 -4.40 3.51 -14.32
N GLY A 52 -4.78 4.79 -14.21
CA GLY A 52 -6.14 5.27 -14.49
C GLY A 52 -7.11 5.20 -13.31
N ALA A 53 -6.63 4.97 -12.09
CA ALA A 53 -7.47 5.01 -10.91
C ALA A 53 -7.77 6.45 -10.45
N GLN A 54 -8.93 6.65 -9.83
CA GLN A 54 -9.16 7.88 -9.07
C GLN A 54 -8.51 7.74 -7.71
N VAL A 55 -7.64 8.70 -7.36
CA VAL A 55 -6.84 8.66 -6.14
C VAL A 55 -7.21 9.82 -5.24
N ARG A 56 -7.47 9.52 -3.97
CA ARG A 56 -7.43 10.49 -2.88
C ARG A 56 -6.11 10.33 -2.15
N TRP A 57 -5.27 11.35 -2.28
CA TRP A 57 -3.98 11.50 -1.59
C TRP A 57 -4.12 11.49 -0.06
N PRO A 58 -3.01 11.33 0.70
CA PRO A 58 -3.06 11.19 2.14
C PRO A 58 -3.90 12.29 2.82
N TYR A 59 -4.72 11.89 3.79
CA TYR A 59 -5.58 12.81 4.52
C TYR A 59 -5.86 12.31 5.93
N SER A 60 -6.33 13.25 6.76
CA SER A 60 -6.68 13.01 8.15
C SER A 60 -8.19 13.08 8.36
N VAL A 61 -8.72 12.22 9.22
CA VAL A 61 -10.12 12.22 9.64
C VAL A 61 -10.20 12.32 11.15
N SER A 62 -10.89 13.34 11.66
CA SER A 62 -11.22 13.46 13.08
C SER A 62 -12.28 12.43 13.44
N LEU A 63 -12.01 11.63 14.48
CA LEU A 63 -12.97 10.64 14.96
C LEU A 63 -13.88 11.27 16.01
N LEU A 64 -15.19 11.38 15.72
CA LEU A 64 -16.23 11.71 16.70
C LEU A 64 -15.94 12.98 17.54
N ASP A 65 -15.40 14.02 16.91
CA ASP A 65 -14.98 15.27 17.58
C ASP A 65 -13.98 15.08 18.75
N THR A 66 -13.29 13.94 18.79
CA THR A 66 -12.19 13.69 19.73
C THR A 66 -10.87 14.22 19.18
N SER A 67 -9.86 14.36 20.05
CA SER A 67 -8.48 14.68 19.66
C SER A 67 -7.79 13.55 18.86
N ASN A 68 -8.47 12.43 18.61
CA ASN A 68 -7.91 11.32 17.85
C ASN A 68 -8.07 11.56 16.35
N ILE A 69 -6.94 11.84 15.72
CA ILE A 69 -6.84 12.01 14.27
C ILE A 69 -6.42 10.69 13.66
N GLU A 70 -7.26 10.14 12.79
CA GLU A 70 -6.93 8.99 11.96
C GLU A 70 -6.25 9.46 10.68
N GLN A 71 -4.98 9.10 10.49
CA GLN A 71 -4.27 9.30 9.24
C GLN A 71 -4.52 8.12 8.31
N ILE A 72 -4.83 8.44 7.05
CA ILE A 72 -5.11 7.48 5.98
C ILE A 72 -4.12 7.81 4.86
N ASP A 73 -3.33 6.82 4.48
CA ASP A 73 -2.28 7.02 3.47
C ASP A 73 -2.92 7.29 2.10
N GLY A 74 -4.03 6.65 1.76
CA GLY A 74 -4.87 7.10 0.65
C GLY A 74 -6.12 6.27 0.41
N LEU A 75 -6.94 6.71 -0.55
CA LEU A 75 -8.02 5.91 -1.12
C LEU A 75 -7.83 5.79 -2.63
N VAL A 76 -8.17 4.63 -3.17
CA VAL A 76 -8.14 4.35 -4.61
C VAL A 76 -9.50 3.80 -5.04
N TYR A 77 -10.00 4.32 -6.16
CA TYR A 77 -11.19 3.81 -6.84
C TYR A 77 -10.82 3.36 -8.24
N ILE A 78 -10.96 2.07 -8.52
CA ILE A 78 -10.59 1.47 -9.81
C ILE A 78 -11.46 0.25 -10.11
N ALA A 79 -12.00 0.17 -11.33
CA ALA A 79 -12.78 -0.99 -11.80
C ALA A 79 -13.88 -1.46 -10.81
N GLY A 80 -14.59 -0.53 -10.19
CA GLY A 80 -15.64 -0.82 -9.20
C GLY A 80 -15.13 -1.22 -7.80
N ILE A 81 -13.81 -1.27 -7.60
CA ILE A 81 -13.17 -1.55 -6.32
C ILE A 81 -12.88 -0.23 -5.62
N SER A 82 -13.33 -0.12 -4.36
CA SER A 82 -12.91 0.96 -3.45
C SER A 82 -11.92 0.38 -2.44
N ALA A 83 -10.70 0.92 -2.40
CA ALA A 83 -9.63 0.42 -1.54
C ALA A 83 -9.04 1.53 -0.67
N MET A 84 -8.90 1.26 0.62
CA MET A 84 -8.07 2.04 1.53
C MET A 84 -6.64 1.53 1.50
N ILE A 85 -5.71 2.44 1.23
CA ILE A 85 -4.29 2.15 1.14
C ILE A 85 -3.65 2.45 2.50
N GLU A 86 -2.88 1.50 3.01
CA GLU A 86 -1.92 1.70 4.11
C GLU A 86 -0.57 1.14 3.64
N CYS A 87 0.49 1.93 3.81
CA CYS A 87 1.84 1.57 3.45
C CYS A 87 2.72 1.44 4.69
N LYS A 88 3.64 0.48 4.64
CA LYS A 88 4.67 0.30 5.67
C LYS A 88 6.02 0.03 5.04
N ASP A 89 6.97 0.93 5.28
CA ASP A 89 8.36 0.73 4.90
C ASP A 89 9.24 0.66 6.15
N HIS A 90 9.58 -0.57 6.58
CA HIS A 90 10.51 -0.80 7.69
C HIS A 90 11.94 -0.97 7.18
N SER A 91 12.47 0.09 6.57
CA SER A 91 13.86 0.18 6.15
C SER A 91 14.81 0.31 7.34
N ASN A 92 15.85 -0.52 7.38
CA ASN A 92 17.01 -0.28 8.21
C ASN A 92 18.08 0.45 7.39
N LEU A 93 18.24 1.75 7.64
CA LEU A 93 19.15 2.61 6.87
C LEU A 93 20.63 2.22 7.05
N GLN A 94 21.01 1.65 8.20
CA GLN A 94 22.39 1.25 8.46
C GLN A 94 22.77 -0.02 7.69
N SER A 95 21.90 -1.04 7.74
CA SER A 95 22.16 -2.32 7.06
C SER A 95 21.62 -2.38 5.63
N ARG A 96 20.89 -1.35 5.18
CA ARG A 96 20.19 -1.31 3.88
C ARG A 96 19.29 -2.52 3.66
N THR A 97 18.58 -2.95 4.71
CA THR A 97 17.67 -4.11 4.65
C THR A 97 16.24 -3.75 5.01
N LYS A 98 15.29 -4.53 4.50
CA LYS A 98 13.87 -4.43 4.83
C LYS A 98 13.51 -5.38 5.97
N ARG A 99 12.86 -4.88 7.02
CA ARG A 99 12.28 -5.75 8.05
C ARG A 99 10.90 -6.22 7.62
N ARG A 100 10.59 -7.47 7.96
CA ARG A 100 9.26 -8.03 7.71
C ARG A 100 8.21 -7.33 8.57
N ILE A 101 7.04 -7.10 7.99
CA ILE A 101 5.91 -6.49 8.68
C ILE A 101 5.14 -7.57 9.47
N ASP A 102 4.87 -7.30 10.74
CA ASP A 102 4.05 -8.16 11.58
C ASP A 102 2.55 -7.91 11.37
N PHE A 103 1.70 -8.52 12.19
CA PHE A 103 0.25 -8.41 12.04
C PHE A 103 -0.32 -7.07 12.56
N ALA A 104 0.43 -6.29 13.35
CA ALA A 104 -0.13 -5.13 14.04
C ALA A 104 -0.66 -4.05 13.06
N PRO A 105 0.04 -3.69 11.96
CA PRO A 105 -0.50 -2.77 10.97
C PRO A 105 -1.77 -3.28 10.28
N ILE A 106 -1.87 -4.60 10.03
CA ILE A 106 -3.06 -5.23 9.44
C ILE A 106 -4.25 -5.13 10.40
N ALA A 107 -4.03 -5.39 11.69
CA ALA A 107 -5.05 -5.24 12.72
C ALA A 107 -5.53 -3.78 12.86
N LYS A 108 -4.61 -2.82 12.80
CA LYS A 108 -4.94 -1.38 12.78
C LYS A 108 -5.84 -1.06 11.58
N LEU A 109 -5.44 -1.45 10.37
CA LEU A 109 -6.20 -1.22 9.14
C LEU A 109 -7.60 -1.85 9.21
N ARG A 110 -7.70 -3.09 9.71
CA ARG A 110 -9.00 -3.74 9.96
C ARG A 110 -9.90 -2.88 10.84
N ASN A 111 -9.37 -2.35 11.96
CA ASN A 111 -10.15 -1.50 12.87
C ASN A 111 -10.54 -0.14 12.26
N GLN A 112 -9.85 0.33 11.23
CA GLN A 112 -10.24 1.52 10.46
C GLN A 112 -11.37 1.17 9.48
N LEU A 113 -11.30 0.01 8.83
CA LEU A 113 -12.33 -0.47 7.90
C LEU A 113 -13.66 -0.77 8.60
N THR A 114 -13.66 -1.24 9.85
CA THR A 114 -14.91 -1.53 10.60
C THR A 114 -15.80 -0.31 10.83
N ARG A 115 -15.27 0.91 10.66
CA ARG A 115 -15.99 2.18 10.81
C ARG A 115 -16.50 2.75 9.47
N ARG A 116 -16.39 1.98 8.39
CA ARG A 116 -16.70 2.40 7.02
C ARG A 116 -17.65 1.40 6.35
N PRO A 117 -18.29 1.77 5.22
CA PRO A 117 -19.14 0.85 4.47
C PRO A 117 -18.40 -0.46 4.14
N SER A 118 -19.11 -1.59 4.22
CA SER A 118 -18.56 -2.93 4.03
C SER A 118 -17.99 -3.20 2.64
N THR A 119 -18.32 -2.35 1.66
CA THR A 119 -17.80 -2.42 0.29
C THR A 119 -16.37 -1.91 0.17
N LEU A 120 -15.86 -1.17 1.16
CA LEU A 120 -14.47 -0.71 1.19
C LEU A 120 -13.55 -1.84 1.68
N ILE A 121 -12.56 -2.19 0.86
CA ILE A 121 -11.51 -3.13 1.24
C ILE A 121 -10.24 -2.39 1.68
N GLY A 122 -9.36 -3.08 2.42
CA GLY A 122 -8.03 -2.59 2.73
C GLY A 122 -6.98 -3.13 1.77
N CYS A 123 -5.93 -2.36 1.53
CA CYS A 123 -4.71 -2.81 0.90
C CYS A 123 -3.51 -2.40 1.78
N MET A 124 -2.75 -3.38 2.23
CA MET A 124 -1.53 -3.19 3.01
C MET A 124 -0.32 -3.40 2.10
N PHE A 125 0.41 -2.33 1.82
CA PHE A 125 1.62 -2.36 1.01
C PHE A 125 2.88 -2.32 1.88
N THR A 126 3.86 -3.14 1.53
CA THR A 126 5.21 -3.06 2.11
C THR A 126 6.26 -3.15 1.03
N SER A 127 7.33 -2.37 1.16
CA SER A 127 8.50 -2.49 0.28
C SER A 127 9.34 -3.75 0.54
N GLY A 128 9.09 -4.43 1.67
CA GLY A 128 9.71 -5.70 2.04
C GLY A 128 8.73 -6.86 1.88
N ASP A 129 8.58 -7.63 2.95
CA ASP A 129 7.66 -8.78 3.01
C ASP A 129 6.95 -8.81 4.39
N PHE A 130 6.01 -9.73 4.56
CA PHE A 130 5.29 -9.99 5.79
C PHE A 130 5.91 -11.15 6.57
N THR A 131 5.73 -11.16 7.89
CA THR A 131 6.04 -12.35 8.70
C THR A 131 5.07 -13.49 8.36
N SER A 132 5.47 -14.75 8.59
CA SER A 132 4.58 -15.90 8.37
C SER A 132 3.30 -15.82 9.20
N ALA A 133 3.39 -15.28 10.42
CA ALA A 133 2.23 -15.02 11.26
C ALA A 133 1.28 -14.00 10.63
N ALA A 134 1.80 -12.90 10.07
CA ALA A 134 0.98 -11.91 9.37
C ALA A 134 0.31 -12.48 8.11
N LYS A 135 1.05 -13.28 7.31
CA LYS A 135 0.52 -13.98 6.13
C LYS A 135 -0.60 -14.96 6.49
N LEU A 136 -0.49 -15.65 7.63
CA LEU A 136 -1.56 -16.52 8.12
C LEU A 136 -2.76 -15.69 8.60
N MET A 137 -2.51 -14.70 9.45
CA MET A 137 -3.55 -13.95 10.16
C MET A 137 -4.40 -13.06 9.25
N VAL A 138 -3.90 -12.62 8.10
CA VAL A 138 -4.72 -11.84 7.15
C VAL A 138 -5.93 -12.63 6.64
N ASN A 139 -5.86 -13.96 6.56
CA ASN A 139 -7.00 -14.80 6.16
C ASN A 139 -8.15 -14.78 7.19
N PHE A 140 -7.87 -14.30 8.41
CA PHE A 140 -8.83 -14.23 9.52
C PHE A 140 -9.30 -12.81 9.81
N THR A 141 -9.13 -11.84 8.88
CA THR A 141 -9.61 -10.46 9.06
C THR A 141 -11.09 -10.27 8.75
N LYS A 142 -11.80 -11.34 8.38
CA LYS A 142 -13.23 -11.30 8.04
C LYS A 142 -14.07 -10.65 9.15
N PRO A 143 -15.14 -9.91 8.81
CA PRO A 143 -15.68 -9.72 7.46
C PRO A 143 -14.92 -8.68 6.62
N GLN A 144 -13.90 -7.99 7.16
CA GLN A 144 -13.10 -7.04 6.39
C GLN A 144 -12.11 -7.76 5.48
N THR A 145 -12.18 -7.46 4.18
CA THR A 145 -11.18 -7.92 3.21
C THR A 145 -9.97 -6.98 3.24
N ILE A 146 -8.78 -7.55 3.46
CA ILE A 146 -7.50 -6.85 3.33
C ILE A 146 -6.63 -7.63 2.35
N LEU A 147 -6.11 -6.95 1.32
CA LEU A 147 -5.13 -7.50 0.39
C LEU A 147 -3.72 -7.06 0.82
N CYS A 148 -2.82 -8.00 1.01
CA CYS A 148 -1.42 -7.71 1.36
C CYS A 148 -0.55 -7.75 0.11
N TRP A 149 0.26 -6.72 -0.06
CA TRP A 149 1.14 -6.48 -1.21
C TRP A 149 2.59 -6.36 -0.75
N ASN A 150 3.45 -7.29 -1.17
CA ASN A 150 4.87 -7.24 -0.85
C ASN A 150 5.67 -6.46 -1.91
N GLY A 151 6.98 -6.32 -1.68
CA GLY A 151 7.86 -5.60 -2.60
C GLY A 151 7.94 -6.24 -3.99
N GLN A 152 7.86 -7.56 -4.11
CA GLN A 152 7.89 -8.24 -5.42
C GLN A 152 6.64 -7.93 -6.24
N GLU A 153 5.47 -7.88 -5.61
CA GLU A 153 4.22 -7.51 -6.29
C GLU A 153 4.22 -6.04 -6.71
N ILE A 154 4.79 -5.14 -5.88
CA ILE A 154 4.96 -3.72 -6.24
C ILE A 154 5.92 -3.58 -7.44
N ASP A 155 7.03 -4.32 -7.44
CA ASP A 155 7.96 -4.38 -8.56
C ASP A 155 7.26 -4.82 -9.85
N GLU A 156 6.42 -5.85 -9.76
CA GLU A 156 5.62 -6.32 -10.89
C GLU A 156 4.66 -5.25 -11.41
N CYS A 157 3.97 -4.53 -10.52
CA CYS A 157 3.09 -3.41 -10.89
C CYS A 157 3.84 -2.34 -11.69
N ILE A 158 5.06 -2.00 -11.26
CA ILE A 158 5.89 -0.96 -11.91
C ILE A 158 6.43 -1.47 -13.25
N ARG A 159 6.93 -2.69 -13.30
CA ARG A 159 7.46 -3.32 -14.52
C ARG A 159 6.38 -3.44 -15.59
N LYS A 160 5.16 -3.81 -15.19
CA LYS A 160 3.99 -3.86 -16.09
C LYS A 160 3.36 -2.50 -16.36
N ARG A 161 3.73 -1.47 -15.59
CA ARG A 161 3.14 -0.13 -15.62
C ARG A 161 1.63 -0.14 -15.40
N ASP A 162 1.17 -1.05 -14.52
CA ASP A 162 -0.25 -1.29 -14.33
C ASP A 162 -0.57 -1.84 -12.93
N PHE A 163 -0.79 -0.93 -11.97
CA PHE A 163 -1.32 -1.24 -10.66
C PHE A 163 -2.81 -1.64 -10.73
N ALA A 164 -3.57 -1.08 -11.68
CA ALA A 164 -5.01 -1.29 -11.79
C ALA A 164 -5.34 -2.73 -12.19
N PHE A 165 -4.64 -3.27 -13.19
CA PHE A 165 -4.82 -4.64 -13.66
C PHE A 165 -4.44 -5.65 -12.59
N LEU A 166 -3.30 -5.46 -11.91
CA LEU A 166 -2.87 -6.38 -10.86
C LEU A 166 -3.79 -6.32 -9.64
N MET A 167 -4.29 -5.14 -9.28
CA MET A 167 -5.30 -4.97 -8.22
C MET A 167 -6.57 -5.75 -8.53
N GLN A 168 -7.10 -5.63 -9.74
CA GLN A 168 -8.26 -6.41 -10.19
C GLN A 168 -7.98 -7.91 -10.13
N SER A 169 -6.85 -8.35 -10.67
CA SER A 169 -6.45 -9.76 -10.70
C SER A 169 -6.35 -10.35 -9.29
N LYS A 170 -5.69 -9.63 -8.37
CA LYS A 170 -5.53 -10.06 -6.97
C LYS A 170 -6.87 -10.05 -6.21
N TYR A 171 -7.72 -9.05 -6.46
CA TYR A 171 -9.04 -8.99 -5.85
C TYR A 171 -9.93 -10.15 -6.34
N GLN A 172 -9.89 -10.48 -7.63
CA GLN A 172 -10.58 -11.64 -8.18
C GLN A 172 -10.10 -12.95 -7.53
N ALA A 173 -8.79 -13.15 -7.40
CA ALA A 173 -8.24 -14.31 -6.69
C ALA A 173 -8.70 -14.36 -5.22
N CYS A 174 -8.78 -13.21 -4.54
CA CYS A 174 -9.32 -13.13 -3.18
C CYS A 174 -10.81 -13.52 -3.12
N ILE A 175 -11.61 -13.13 -4.11
CA ILE A 175 -13.04 -13.51 -4.17
C ILE A 175 -13.19 -15.00 -4.45
N GLU A 176 -12.48 -15.52 -5.47
CA GLU A 176 -12.66 -16.88 -5.96
C GLU A 176 -12.02 -17.93 -5.03
N ARG A 177 -10.92 -17.59 -4.37
CA ARG A 177 -10.06 -18.55 -3.67
C ARG A 177 -9.68 -18.15 -2.25
N ALA A 178 -10.19 -17.01 -1.75
CA ALA A 178 -9.81 -16.43 -0.46
C ALA A 178 -8.30 -16.11 -0.34
N GLU A 179 -7.61 -15.85 -1.46
CA GLU A 179 -6.20 -15.49 -1.50
C GLU A 179 -5.99 -13.99 -1.16
N HIS A 180 -5.70 -13.70 0.11
CA HIS A 180 -5.43 -12.34 0.61
C HIS A 180 -3.98 -11.87 0.37
N TYR A 181 -3.08 -12.83 0.18
CA TYR A 181 -1.66 -12.65 -0.08
C TYR A 181 -1.24 -13.70 -1.12
N LEU A 182 -0.43 -13.32 -2.11
CA LEU A 182 0.05 -14.25 -3.12
C LEU A 182 1.45 -14.72 -2.71
N GLU A 183 1.61 -16.03 -2.46
CA GLU A 183 2.93 -16.62 -2.42
C GLU A 183 3.47 -16.68 -3.84
N THR A 184 4.40 -15.78 -4.17
CA THR A 184 5.28 -15.93 -5.31
C THR A 184 6.10 -17.19 -5.09
N LYS A 185 5.74 -18.29 -5.78
CA LYS A 185 6.63 -19.44 -5.89
C LYS A 185 7.85 -18.96 -6.67
N SER A 186 9.01 -18.96 -6.02
CA SER A 186 10.27 -18.90 -6.75
C SER A 186 10.30 -20.12 -7.68
N GLU A 187 10.35 -19.88 -8.99
CA GLU A 187 10.72 -20.91 -9.94
C GLU A 187 12.17 -21.30 -9.64
N ASP A 188 12.37 -22.55 -9.21
CA ASP A 188 13.68 -23.21 -9.11
C ASP A 188 14.18 -23.63 -10.50
#